data_AF-A0AAE4H901-F1
#
_entry.id   AF-A0AAE4H901-F1
#
_cell.length_a   1.000
_cell.length_b   1.000
_cell.length_c   1.000
_cell.angle_alpha   90.00
_cell.angle_beta   90.00
_cell.angle_gamma   90.00
#
_symmetry.space_group_name_H-M   'P 1'
#
loop_
_entity.id
_entity.type
_entity.pdbx_description
1 polymer ?
#
loop_
_entity_poly.entity_id
_entity_poly.type
_entity_poly.pdbx_seq_one_letter_code
_entity_poly.pdbx_strand_id
1 'polypeptide(L)'
;MLAAFGEYRVPTALWDYMSRYACWLEPAITHEWVQLMQDYNPQADVGLLHRALTWPESRRETHKVRRLIARHLIRPAPLHCVWSHQDLHRHHYAVDHCFPWSRWQNNDLWNLLPATERANAAKSDRLPAAALMEYARQDILAWWEILDAEPTLASQFRDEAQASLPLLPSGADLTQLYDSVLLQRQRLKANQQLAEWQGLAK
;
A
#
# COMPACT_ATOMS: atom_id res chain seq x y z
N MET A 1 13.95 17.51 -11.12
CA MET A 1 14.71 16.29 -10.78
C MET A 1 15.04 16.39 -9.29
N LEU A 2 14.50 15.49 -8.45
CA LEU A 2 14.53 15.60 -6.98
C LEU A 2 15.94 15.71 -6.38
N ALA A 3 16.98 15.25 -7.09
CA ALA A 3 18.39 15.37 -6.68
C ALA A 3 18.88 16.83 -6.51
N ALA A 4 18.18 17.83 -7.05
CA ALA A 4 18.54 19.25 -6.88
C ALA A 4 18.28 19.79 -5.46
N PHE A 5 17.54 19.04 -4.62
CA PHE A 5 17.13 19.48 -3.28
C PHE A 5 18.01 18.93 -2.14
N GLY A 6 19.03 18.12 -2.45
CA GLY A 6 19.98 17.58 -1.47
C GLY A 6 19.58 16.24 -0.85
N GLU A 7 20.36 15.78 0.12
CA GLU A 7 20.06 14.57 0.91
C GLU A 7 19.34 14.96 2.22
N TYR A 8 18.21 14.31 2.49
CA TYR A 8 17.52 14.41 3.77
C TYR A 8 17.74 13.12 4.57
N ARG A 9 18.14 13.25 5.83
CA ARG A 9 18.37 12.11 6.73
C ARG A 9 17.53 12.29 7.99
N VAL A 10 16.76 11.27 8.34
CA VAL A 10 15.99 11.22 9.59
C VAL A 10 16.67 10.23 10.53
N PRO A 11 16.99 10.62 11.78
CA PRO A 11 17.45 9.66 12.78
C PRO A 11 16.42 8.54 12.99
N THR A 12 16.86 7.29 13.05
CA THR A 12 15.98 6.12 13.17
C THR A 12 15.01 6.22 14.34
N ALA A 13 15.48 6.71 15.50
CA ALA A 13 14.62 6.92 16.66
C ALA A 13 13.48 7.90 16.38
N LEU A 14 13.75 8.99 15.65
CA LEU A 14 12.74 9.98 15.29
C LEU A 14 11.73 9.36 14.30
N TRP A 15 12.20 8.61 13.31
CA TRP A 15 11.34 7.87 12.38
C TRP A 15 10.41 6.88 13.09
N ASP A 16 10.93 6.12 14.06
CA ASP A 16 10.16 5.16 14.84
C ASP A 16 9.11 5.82 15.73
N TYR A 17 9.43 6.99 16.30
CA TYR A 17 8.46 7.77 17.07
C TYR A 17 7.39 8.35 16.17
N MET A 18 7.77 8.97 15.04
CA MET A 18 6.81 9.52 14.09
C MET A 18 5.88 8.44 13.54
N SER A 19 6.41 7.26 13.23
CA SER A 19 5.63 6.11 12.75
C SER A 19 4.65 5.59 13.81
N ARG A 20 5.07 5.55 15.09
CA ARG A 20 4.21 5.10 16.20
C ARG A 20 3.10 6.09 16.56
N TYR A 21 3.40 7.38 16.49
CA TYR A 21 2.47 8.45 16.82
C TYR A 21 1.84 9.11 15.60
N ALA A 22 1.90 8.46 14.43
CA ALA A 22 1.41 9.02 13.17
C ALA A 22 -0.04 9.52 13.26
N CYS A 23 -0.90 8.83 14.01
CA CYS A 23 -2.29 9.23 14.23
C CYS A 23 -2.46 10.54 15.05
N TRP A 24 -1.44 10.95 15.81
CA TRP A 24 -1.42 12.20 16.57
C TRP A 24 -0.65 13.32 15.86
N LEU A 25 0.25 12.96 14.94
CA LEU A 25 1.05 13.92 14.20
C LEU A 25 0.20 14.79 13.28
N GLU A 26 -0.74 14.22 12.54
CA GLU A 26 -1.59 15.00 11.64
C GLU A 26 -2.43 16.04 12.40
N PRO A 27 -3.20 15.70 13.45
CA PRO A 27 -3.93 16.70 14.22
C PRO A 27 -3.03 17.79 14.80
N ALA A 28 -1.85 17.42 15.31
CA ALA A 28 -0.90 18.36 15.89
C ALA A 28 -0.33 19.31 14.85
N ILE A 29 0.15 18.78 13.72
CA ILE A 29 0.69 19.59 12.61
C ILE A 29 -0.38 20.53 12.07
N THR A 30 -1.60 20.03 11.81
CA THR A 30 -2.71 20.85 11.34
C THR A 30 -3.04 21.96 12.35
N HIS A 31 -3.04 21.67 13.65
CA HIS A 31 -3.28 22.68 14.68
C HIS A 31 -2.21 23.78 14.68
N GLU A 32 -0.92 23.41 14.64
CA GLU A 32 0.19 24.37 14.61
C GLU A 32 0.14 25.26 13.35
N TRP A 33 -0.18 24.68 12.19
CA TRP A 33 -0.36 25.46 10.96
C TRP A 33 -1.55 26.41 11.04
N VAL A 34 -2.67 25.99 11.65
CA VAL A 34 -3.81 26.89 11.88
C VAL A 34 -3.41 28.04 12.78
N GLN A 35 -2.74 27.78 13.91
CA GLN A 35 -2.26 28.84 14.80
C GLN A 35 -1.34 29.82 14.08
N LEU A 36 -0.36 29.31 13.33
CA LEU A 36 0.55 30.15 12.55
C LEU A 36 -0.19 31.02 11.52
N MET A 37 -1.19 30.47 10.82
CA MET A 37 -2.00 31.26 9.88
C MET A 37 -2.86 32.31 10.57
N GLN A 38 -3.33 32.05 11.79
CA GLN A 38 -4.04 33.05 12.60
C GLN A 38 -3.12 34.18 13.03
N ASP A 39 -1.85 33.92 13.34
CA ASP A 39 -0.89 34.98 13.67
C ASP A 39 -0.70 35.95 12.49
N TYR A 40 -0.71 35.45 11.26
CA TYR A 40 -0.63 36.29 10.05
C TYR A 40 -1.95 36.97 9.69
N ASN A 41 -3.10 36.36 10.01
CA ASN A 41 -4.42 36.92 9.78
C ASN A 41 -5.38 36.59 10.94
N PRO A 42 -5.43 37.46 11.98
CA PRO A 42 -6.25 37.20 13.17
C PRO A 42 -7.76 37.14 12.90
N GLN A 43 -8.23 37.67 11.76
CA GLN A 43 -9.64 37.63 11.37
C GLN A 43 -10.02 36.35 10.59
N ALA A 44 -9.04 35.50 10.27
CA ALA A 44 -9.31 34.25 9.57
C ALA A 44 -10.17 33.31 10.42
N ASP A 45 -11.22 32.77 9.80
CA ASP A 45 -12.09 31.78 10.44
C ASP A 45 -11.33 30.47 10.68
N VAL A 46 -11.15 30.11 11.95
CA VAL A 46 -10.47 28.87 12.38
C VAL A 46 -11.08 27.64 11.73
N GLY A 47 -12.42 27.58 11.64
CA GLY A 47 -13.13 26.46 11.04
C GLY A 47 -12.86 26.32 9.54
N LEU A 48 -12.73 27.42 8.81
CA LEU A 48 -12.32 27.45 7.41
C LEU A 48 -10.87 27.02 7.23
N LEU A 49 -9.96 27.50 8.08
CA LEU A 49 -8.53 27.12 8.04
C LEU A 49 -8.34 25.62 8.29
N HIS A 50 -9.01 25.06 9.30
CA HIS A 50 -8.99 23.61 9.55
C HIS A 50 -9.56 22.81 8.37
N ARG A 51 -10.64 23.28 7.74
CA ARG A 51 -11.21 22.62 6.54
C ARG A 51 -10.28 22.70 5.34
N ALA A 52 -9.60 23.83 5.15
CA ALA A 52 -8.65 24.02 4.06
C ALA A 52 -7.39 23.15 4.23
N LEU A 53 -6.99 22.88 5.49
CA LEU A 53 -5.88 21.99 5.83
C LEU A 53 -6.30 20.55 6.07
N THR A 54 -7.59 20.22 5.93
CA THR A 54 -8.03 18.83 6.03
C THR A 54 -7.36 18.07 4.90
N TRP A 55 -6.48 17.14 5.25
CA TRP A 55 -5.90 16.28 4.23
C TRP A 55 -7.04 15.53 3.54
N PRO A 56 -7.03 15.40 2.20
CA PRO A 56 -8.00 14.56 1.53
C PRO A 56 -7.89 13.18 2.17
N GLU A 57 -8.97 12.74 2.81
CA GLU A 57 -9.01 11.39 3.36
C GLU A 57 -8.72 10.45 2.21
N SER A 58 -7.64 9.68 2.35
CA SER A 58 -7.22 8.79 1.28
C SER A 58 -8.40 7.84 1.03
N ARG A 59 -8.92 7.84 -0.19
CA ARG A 59 -10.07 7.00 -0.53
C ARG A 59 -9.54 5.64 -0.90
N ARG A 60 -10.08 4.57 -0.30
CA ARG A 60 -9.76 3.20 -0.75
C ARG A 60 -10.11 3.06 -2.23
N GLU A 61 -9.12 2.91 -3.09
CA GLU A 61 -9.30 2.92 -4.54
C GLU A 61 -8.69 1.67 -5.18
N THR A 62 -9.55 0.86 -5.79
CA THR A 62 -9.14 -0.40 -6.46
C THR A 62 -9.54 -0.45 -7.93
N HIS A 63 -10.18 0.62 -8.45
CA HIS A 63 -10.84 0.59 -9.75
C HIS A 63 -9.86 0.39 -10.92
N LYS A 64 -8.68 1.01 -10.86
CA LYS A 64 -7.63 0.83 -11.89
C LYS A 64 -7.21 -0.63 -12.00
N VAL A 65 -6.88 -1.25 -10.87
CA VAL A 65 -6.47 -2.66 -10.79
C VAL A 65 -7.61 -3.60 -11.15
N ARG A 66 -8.84 -3.35 -10.68
CA ARG A 66 -10.01 -4.15 -11.05
C ARG A 66 -10.24 -4.16 -12.56
N ARG A 67 -10.09 -3.01 -13.23
CA ARG A 67 -10.19 -2.90 -14.70
C ARG A 67 -9.05 -3.65 -15.40
N LEU A 68 -7.83 -3.62 -14.85
CA LEU A 68 -6.71 -4.38 -15.40
C LEU A 68 -6.95 -5.90 -15.31
N ILE A 69 -7.39 -6.39 -14.15
CA ILE A 69 -7.78 -7.80 -13.96
C ILE A 69 -8.88 -8.18 -14.96
N ALA A 70 -9.95 -7.37 -15.06
CA ALA A 70 -11.04 -7.62 -16.01
C ALA A 70 -10.53 -7.72 -17.47
N ARG A 71 -9.64 -6.82 -17.89
CA ARG A 71 -9.02 -6.85 -19.23
C ARG A 71 -8.17 -8.10 -19.43
N HIS A 72 -7.42 -8.53 -18.41
CA HIS A 72 -6.57 -9.70 -18.49
C HIS A 72 -7.38 -10.99 -18.61
N LEU A 73 -8.47 -11.10 -17.86
CA LEU A 73 -9.38 -12.27 -17.85
C LEU A 73 -10.16 -12.48 -19.16
N ILE A 74 -10.11 -11.55 -20.12
CA ILE A 74 -10.66 -11.75 -21.47
C ILE A 74 -9.79 -12.73 -22.29
N ARG A 75 -8.51 -12.86 -21.93
CA ARG A 75 -7.53 -13.69 -22.66
C ARG A 75 -7.37 -15.04 -21.96
N PRO A 76 -7.03 -16.13 -22.68
CA PRO A 76 -6.81 -17.45 -22.08
C PRO A 76 -5.49 -17.55 -21.28
N ALA A 77 -4.88 -16.44 -20.88
CA ALA A 77 -3.68 -16.42 -20.07
C ALA A 77 -4.03 -16.71 -18.61
N PRO A 78 -3.22 -17.49 -17.89
CA PRO A 78 -3.50 -17.83 -16.50
C PRO A 78 -3.44 -16.60 -15.60
N LEU A 79 -4.40 -16.47 -14.70
CA LEU A 79 -4.38 -15.51 -13.61
C LEU A 79 -4.97 -16.16 -12.37
N HIS A 80 -4.18 -16.30 -11.32
CA HIS A 80 -4.59 -16.97 -10.09
C HIS A 80 -4.86 -15.97 -8.96
N CYS A 81 -5.68 -16.39 -8.02
CA CYS A 81 -5.80 -15.75 -6.72
C CYS A 81 -4.48 -15.92 -5.96
N VAL A 82 -3.82 -14.81 -5.60
CA VAL A 82 -2.53 -14.85 -4.90
C VAL A 82 -2.54 -15.64 -3.58
N TRP A 83 -3.71 -15.75 -2.93
CA TRP A 83 -3.83 -16.39 -1.61
C TRP A 83 -4.25 -17.86 -1.65
N SER A 84 -4.81 -18.33 -2.76
CA SER A 84 -5.37 -19.68 -2.86
C SER A 84 -4.93 -20.44 -4.11
N HIS A 85 -4.16 -19.81 -5.00
CA HIS A 85 -3.74 -20.34 -6.29
C HIS A 85 -4.91 -20.77 -7.20
N GLN A 86 -6.14 -20.36 -6.88
CA GLN A 86 -7.32 -20.71 -7.67
C GLN A 86 -7.39 -19.86 -8.93
N ASP A 87 -7.74 -20.49 -10.06
CA ASP A 87 -7.93 -19.86 -11.36
C ASP A 87 -9.08 -18.84 -11.36
N LEU A 88 -8.74 -17.56 -11.53
CA LEU A 88 -9.71 -16.46 -11.50
C LEU A 88 -10.61 -16.42 -12.73
N HIS A 89 -10.33 -17.20 -13.78
CA HIS A 89 -11.30 -17.42 -14.87
C HIS A 89 -12.54 -18.18 -14.41
N ARG A 90 -12.44 -18.95 -13.31
CA ARG A 90 -13.49 -19.85 -12.81
C ARG A 90 -14.15 -19.35 -11.53
N HIS A 91 -13.73 -18.19 -11.02
CA HIS A 91 -14.16 -17.69 -9.72
C HIS A 91 -14.44 -16.19 -9.76
N HIS A 92 -15.38 -15.73 -8.93
CA HIS A 92 -15.54 -14.30 -8.68
C HIS A 92 -14.30 -13.73 -7.99
N TYR A 93 -13.81 -12.62 -8.54
CA TYR A 93 -12.58 -11.99 -8.09
C TYR A 93 -12.82 -10.64 -7.38
N ALA A 94 -11.89 -10.32 -6.50
CA ALA A 94 -11.74 -9.05 -5.82
C ALA A 94 -10.31 -8.52 -5.99
N VAL A 95 -10.12 -7.26 -5.60
CA VAL A 95 -8.79 -6.68 -5.42
C VAL A 95 -8.54 -6.65 -3.91
N ASP A 96 -7.59 -7.45 -3.46
CA ASP A 96 -7.15 -7.46 -2.07
C ASP A 96 -6.01 -6.44 -1.86
N HIS A 97 -6.01 -5.83 -0.69
CA HIS A 97 -4.89 -5.03 -0.21
C HIS A 97 -3.95 -5.94 0.56
N CYS A 98 -2.75 -6.22 0.03
CA CYS A 98 -1.77 -7.11 0.63
C CYS A 98 -1.56 -6.77 2.12
N PHE A 99 -1.25 -5.49 2.37
CA PHE A 99 -1.33 -4.89 3.69
C PHE A 99 -2.67 -4.17 3.86
N PRO A 100 -3.44 -4.51 4.90
CA PRO A 100 -4.83 -4.08 5.02
C PRO A 100 -4.94 -2.55 5.10
N TRP A 101 -5.84 -2.00 4.28
CA TRP A 101 -6.13 -0.57 4.19
C TRP A 101 -6.37 0.10 5.56
N SER A 102 -7.09 -0.59 6.46
CA SER A 102 -7.41 -0.10 7.81
C SER A 102 -6.19 0.13 8.70
N ARG A 103 -5.02 -0.41 8.34
CA ARG A 103 -3.76 -0.32 9.10
C ARG A 103 -2.70 0.49 8.38
N TRP A 104 -2.76 0.48 7.05
CA TRP A 104 -1.81 1.10 6.17
C TRP A 104 -2.59 1.56 4.94
N GLN A 105 -3.03 2.83 4.96
CA GLN A 105 -3.91 3.44 3.96
C GLN A 105 -3.18 3.64 2.62
N ASN A 106 -2.83 2.53 1.95
CA ASN A 106 -2.02 2.52 0.75
C ASN A 106 -2.73 1.87 -0.43
N ASN A 107 -2.94 2.66 -1.48
CA ASN A 107 -3.48 2.21 -2.76
C ASN A 107 -2.40 2.00 -3.83
N ASP A 108 -1.12 2.02 -3.44
CA ASP A 108 -0.03 1.73 -4.35
C ASP A 108 -0.27 0.40 -5.06
N LEU A 109 0.05 0.35 -6.34
CA LEU A 109 -0.23 -0.77 -7.22
C LEU A 109 0.42 -2.07 -6.72
N TRP A 110 1.60 -1.99 -6.10
CA TRP A 110 2.27 -3.16 -5.52
C TRP A 110 1.46 -3.79 -4.37
N ASN A 111 0.66 -2.99 -3.66
CA ASN A 111 -0.16 -3.43 -2.54
C ASN A 111 -1.54 -3.96 -2.97
N LEU A 112 -1.90 -3.86 -4.25
CA LEU A 112 -3.19 -4.27 -4.80
C LEU A 112 -3.06 -5.57 -5.58
N LEU A 113 -3.64 -6.65 -5.07
CA LEU A 113 -3.44 -8.01 -5.58
C LEU A 113 -4.75 -8.66 -6.05
N PRO A 114 -4.71 -9.51 -7.10
CA PRO A 114 -5.86 -10.26 -7.55
C PRO A 114 -6.15 -11.42 -6.58
N ALA A 115 -7.37 -11.46 -6.04
CA ALA A 115 -7.79 -12.49 -5.11
C ALA A 115 -9.19 -12.98 -5.43
N THR A 116 -9.58 -14.16 -4.94
CA THR A 116 -11.00 -14.53 -4.89
C THR A 116 -11.72 -13.67 -3.86
N GLU A 117 -13.02 -13.43 -4.07
CA GLU A 117 -13.85 -12.74 -3.07
C GLU A 117 -13.81 -13.44 -1.71
N ARG A 118 -13.78 -14.79 -1.70
CA ARG A 118 -13.64 -15.61 -0.50
C ARG A 118 -12.34 -15.33 0.25
N ALA A 119 -11.21 -15.31 -0.45
CA ALA A 119 -9.91 -15.03 0.16
C ALA A 119 -9.85 -13.61 0.74
N ASN A 120 -10.26 -12.61 -0.05
CA ASN A 120 -10.30 -11.21 0.36
C ASN A 120 -11.18 -10.99 1.61
N ALA A 121 -12.38 -11.58 1.63
CA ALA A 121 -13.27 -11.50 2.79
C ALA A 121 -12.70 -12.22 4.02
N ALA A 122 -12.13 -13.41 3.84
CA ALA A 122 -11.55 -14.19 4.92
C ALA A 122 -10.25 -13.58 5.49
N LYS A 123 -9.51 -12.80 4.69
CA LYS A 123 -8.36 -12.03 5.18
C LYS A 123 -8.79 -10.84 6.03
N SER A 124 -9.81 -10.09 5.57
CA SER A 124 -10.34 -8.91 6.27
C SER A 124 -9.23 -7.90 6.60
N ASP A 125 -9.12 -7.44 7.85
CA ASP A 125 -8.15 -6.44 8.32
C ASP A 125 -6.81 -7.01 8.80
N ARG A 126 -6.56 -8.31 8.55
CA ARG A 126 -5.35 -9.00 9.00
C ARG A 126 -4.20 -8.91 8.00
N LEU A 127 -3.00 -9.05 8.54
CA LEU A 127 -1.77 -9.15 7.76
C LEU A 127 -1.54 -10.61 7.30
N PRO A 128 -1.16 -10.89 6.05
CA PRO A 128 -0.77 -12.23 5.64
C PRO A 128 0.38 -12.76 6.52
N ALA A 129 0.30 -14.01 6.98
CA ALA A 129 1.38 -14.66 7.71
C ALA A 129 2.65 -14.80 6.83
N ALA A 130 3.84 -14.89 7.44
CA ALA A 130 5.10 -15.00 6.69
C ALA A 130 5.12 -16.24 5.77
N ALA A 131 4.66 -17.39 6.27
CA ALA A 131 4.54 -18.61 5.47
C ALA A 131 3.54 -18.46 4.31
N LEU A 132 2.45 -17.70 4.51
CA LEU A 132 1.47 -17.43 3.46
C LEU A 132 2.05 -16.51 2.39
N MET A 133 2.86 -15.52 2.77
CA MET A 133 3.58 -14.68 1.80
C MET A 133 4.46 -15.55 0.91
N GLU A 134 5.28 -16.44 1.49
CA GLU A 134 6.15 -17.32 0.71
C GLU A 134 5.35 -18.21 -0.24
N TYR A 135 4.24 -18.78 0.23
CA TYR A 135 3.31 -19.54 -0.63
C TYR A 135 2.76 -18.70 -1.80
N ALA A 136 2.39 -17.45 -1.53
CA ALA A 136 1.83 -16.52 -2.52
C ALA A 136 2.88 -15.90 -3.45
N ARG A 137 4.18 -16.09 -3.18
CA ARG A 137 5.28 -15.36 -3.84
C ARG A 137 5.20 -15.44 -5.36
N GLN A 138 5.03 -16.64 -5.90
CA GLN A 138 4.98 -16.84 -7.35
C GLN A 138 3.80 -16.11 -8.00
N ASP A 139 2.61 -16.19 -7.42
CA ASP A 139 1.41 -15.55 -7.97
C ASP A 139 1.48 -14.01 -7.82
N ILE A 140 2.11 -13.50 -6.76
CA ILE A 140 2.36 -12.06 -6.58
C ILE A 140 3.33 -11.55 -7.64
N LEU A 141 4.46 -12.24 -7.85
CA LEU A 141 5.44 -11.88 -8.87
C LEU A 141 4.82 -11.89 -10.27
N ALA A 142 4.05 -12.94 -10.61
CA ALA A 142 3.34 -13.03 -11.89
C ALA A 142 2.34 -11.87 -12.08
N TRP A 143 1.63 -11.46 -11.02
CA TRP A 143 0.77 -10.30 -11.09
C TRP A 143 1.55 -8.99 -11.30
N TRP A 144 2.68 -8.83 -10.61
CA TRP A 144 3.53 -7.66 -10.78
C TRP A 144 4.19 -7.59 -12.16
N GLU A 145 4.51 -8.73 -12.79
CA GLU A 145 4.95 -8.76 -14.19
C GLU A 145 3.88 -8.17 -15.13
N ILE A 146 2.59 -8.43 -14.88
CA ILE A 146 1.50 -7.85 -15.65
C ILE A 146 1.42 -6.33 -15.45
N LEU A 147 1.60 -5.85 -14.21
CA LEU A 147 1.63 -4.41 -13.91
C LEU A 147 2.82 -3.72 -14.57
N ASP A 148 4.00 -4.33 -14.48
CA ASP A 148 5.25 -3.80 -15.01
C ASP A 148 5.32 -3.82 -16.55
N ALA A 149 4.52 -4.70 -17.18
CA ALA A 149 4.35 -4.75 -18.62
C ALA A 149 3.22 -3.84 -19.15
N GLU A 150 2.33 -3.30 -18.30
CA GLU A 150 1.24 -2.42 -18.73
C GLU A 150 1.76 -0.99 -18.92
N PRO A 151 1.85 -0.46 -20.16
CA PRO A 151 2.55 0.81 -20.43
C PRO A 151 1.98 2.03 -19.69
N THR A 152 0.69 1.97 -19.32
CA THR A 152 0.02 3.06 -18.61
C THR A 152 0.20 3.03 -17.09
N LEU A 153 0.72 1.93 -16.54
CA LEU A 153 0.82 1.71 -15.10
C LEU A 153 2.25 1.38 -14.64
N ALA A 154 3.13 0.89 -15.51
CA ALA A 154 4.46 0.42 -15.14
C ALA A 154 5.28 1.47 -14.36
N SER A 155 5.36 2.72 -14.86
CA SER A 155 6.08 3.79 -14.17
C SER A 155 5.47 4.10 -12.80
N GLN A 156 4.14 4.22 -12.73
CA GLN A 156 3.42 4.44 -11.48
C GLN A 156 3.73 3.33 -10.47
N PHE A 157 3.65 2.07 -10.89
CA PHE A 157 3.92 0.90 -10.04
C PHE A 157 5.35 0.93 -9.47
N ARG A 158 6.34 1.22 -10.31
CA ARG A 158 7.75 1.32 -9.90
C ARG A 158 8.01 2.50 -8.97
N ASP A 159 7.47 3.68 -9.30
CA ASP A 159 7.65 4.89 -8.50
C ASP A 159 7.00 4.75 -7.12
N GLU A 160 5.80 4.19 -7.05
CA GLU A 160 5.08 3.91 -5.79
C GLU A 160 5.83 2.90 -4.91
N ALA A 161 6.33 1.83 -5.50
CA ALA A 161 7.15 0.85 -4.78
C ALA A 161 8.45 1.48 -4.24
N GLN A 162 9.13 2.28 -5.05
CA GLN A 162 10.36 2.97 -4.66
C GLN A 162 10.14 4.01 -3.54
N ALA A 163 8.97 4.66 -3.52
CA ALA A 163 8.63 5.68 -2.54
C ALA A 163 8.19 5.09 -1.18
N SER A 164 7.51 3.94 -1.19
CA SER A 164 6.86 3.39 0.01
C SER A 164 7.57 2.19 0.63
N LEU A 165 8.37 1.44 -0.15
CA LEU A 165 9.04 0.24 0.34
C LEU A 165 10.43 0.56 0.89
N PRO A 166 10.79 -0.03 2.05
CA PRO A 166 12.06 0.25 2.70
C PRO A 166 13.22 -0.43 1.97
N LEU A 167 14.31 0.30 1.81
CA LEU A 167 15.59 -0.22 1.27
C LEU A 167 15.50 -0.77 -0.17
N LEU A 168 14.48 -0.42 -0.94
CA LEU A 168 14.39 -0.82 -2.35
C LEU A 168 15.46 -0.09 -3.18
N PRO A 169 16.38 -0.80 -3.85
CA PRO A 169 17.36 -0.16 -4.72
C PRO A 169 16.72 0.46 -5.97
N SER A 170 17.30 1.55 -6.47
CA SER A 170 16.90 2.11 -7.77
C SER A 170 17.13 1.09 -8.88
N GLY A 171 16.11 0.84 -9.70
CA GLY A 171 16.18 -0.16 -10.78
C GLY A 171 16.12 -1.61 -10.29
N ALA A 172 15.66 -1.85 -9.06
CA ALA A 172 15.46 -3.18 -8.51
C ALA A 172 14.58 -4.06 -9.40
N ASP A 173 14.85 -5.36 -9.45
CA ASP A 173 13.94 -6.33 -10.07
C ASP A 173 12.72 -6.62 -9.18
N LEU A 174 11.76 -7.39 -9.69
CA LEU A 174 10.54 -7.75 -8.95
C LEU A 174 10.82 -8.62 -7.72
N THR A 175 11.91 -9.39 -7.72
CA THR A 175 12.32 -10.21 -6.57
C THR A 175 12.81 -9.33 -5.43
N GLN A 176 13.65 -8.34 -5.74
CA GLN A 176 14.13 -7.35 -4.78
C GLN A 176 12.98 -6.46 -4.24
N LEU A 177 12.00 -6.15 -5.09
CA LEU A 177 10.76 -5.49 -4.68
C LEU A 177 10.00 -6.37 -3.66
N TYR A 178 9.84 -7.66 -3.95
CA TYR A 178 9.19 -8.60 -3.05
C TYR A 178 9.91 -8.70 -1.70
N ASP A 179 11.24 -8.76 -1.68
CA ASP A 179 12.04 -8.77 -0.46
C ASP A 179 11.80 -7.51 0.39
N SER A 180 11.67 -6.35 -0.27
CA SER A 180 11.35 -5.08 0.39
C SER A 180 9.92 -5.08 0.97
N VAL A 181 8.97 -5.73 0.31
CA VAL A 181 7.62 -5.99 0.86
C VAL A 181 7.69 -6.86 2.12
N LEU A 182 8.50 -7.92 2.13
CA LEU A 182 8.67 -8.74 3.33
C LEU A 182 9.26 -7.96 4.50
N LEU A 183 10.24 -7.09 4.25
CA LEU A 183 10.78 -6.19 5.28
C LEU A 183 9.70 -5.22 5.78
N GLN A 184 8.88 -4.67 4.88
CA GLN A 184 7.81 -3.75 5.26
C GLN A 184 6.73 -4.45 6.10
N ARG A 185 6.38 -5.69 5.75
CA ARG A 185 5.50 -6.55 6.54
C ARG A 185 6.02 -6.76 7.96
N GLN A 186 7.32 -7.05 8.12
CA GLN A 186 7.94 -7.25 9.44
C GLN A 186 7.84 -5.99 10.30
N ARG A 187 8.12 -4.81 9.73
CA ARG A 187 7.98 -3.51 10.40
C ARG A 187 6.55 -3.26 10.85
N LEU A 188 5.57 -3.49 9.97
CA LEU A 188 4.14 -3.35 10.30
C LEU A 188 3.71 -4.25 11.44
N LYS A 189 4.12 -5.52 11.41
CA LYS A 189 3.82 -6.50 12.46
C LYS A 189 4.42 -6.07 13.81
N ALA A 190 5.68 -5.64 13.81
CA ALA A 190 6.38 -5.23 15.03
C ALA A 190 5.79 -3.95 15.64
N ASN A 191 5.46 -2.96 14.81
CA ASN A 191 5.02 -1.64 15.28
C ASN A 191 3.55 -1.59 15.70
N GLN A 192 2.67 -2.37 15.05
CA GLN A 192 1.22 -2.27 15.26
C GLN A 192 0.57 -3.52 15.86
N GLN A 193 1.37 -4.56 16.19
CA GLN A 193 0.89 -5.83 16.76
C GLN A 193 -0.29 -6.46 15.98
N LEU A 194 -0.26 -6.38 14.66
CA LEU A 194 -1.36 -6.82 13.80
C LEU A 194 -1.62 -8.33 13.94
N ALA A 195 -2.89 -8.72 13.99
CA ALA A 195 -3.27 -10.11 13.85
C ALA A 195 -2.87 -10.64 12.46
N GLU A 196 -2.38 -11.88 12.43
CA GLU A 196 -1.96 -12.52 11.18
C GLU A 196 -3.03 -13.48 10.67
N TRP A 197 -3.15 -13.55 9.34
CA TRP A 197 -4.01 -14.49 8.65
C TRP A 197 -3.17 -15.59 8.01
N GLN A 198 -3.48 -16.84 8.34
CA GLN A 198 -2.73 -18.02 7.89
C GLN A 198 -3.17 -18.54 6.51
N GLY A 199 -4.17 -17.92 5.90
CA GLY A 199 -4.78 -18.35 4.64
C GLY A 199 -6.14 -18.98 4.85
N LEU A 200 -6.74 -19.47 3.78
CA LEU A 200 -8.01 -20.18 3.83
C LEU A 200 -7.80 -21.55 4.50
N ALA A 201 -8.74 -21.97 5.34
CA ALA A 201 -8.79 -23.35 5.79
C ALA A 201 -8.84 -24.27 4.55
N LYS A 202 -8.00 -25.31 4.59
CA LYS A 202 -8.00 -26.39 3.59
C LYS A 202 -9.30 -27.18 3.68
#